data_AF-A0A4U0TNT2-F1
#
_entry.id   AF-A0A4U0TNT2-F1
#
_cell.length_a   1.000
_cell.length_b   1.000
_cell.length_c   1.000
_cell.angle_alpha   90.00
_cell.angle_beta   90.00
_cell.angle_gamma   90.00
#
_symmetry.space_group_name_H-M   'P 1'
#
loop_
_entity.id
_entity.type
_entity.pdbx_description
1 polymer ?
#
loop_
_entity_poly.entity_id
_entity_poly.type
_entity_poly.pdbx_seq_one_letter_code
_entity_poly.pdbx_strand_id
1 'polypeptide(L)'
;MKTFASILPLGLAGLAAAHPAVEARDRPTRTGKVNGQQVVSYVAKFDDVVNTGLAPGVPVRGITPLGPYDSLYYDNLGVINDGAALAGVKPFSKPNVLAYDIVAEGQGQQTIRADYDDSITDFFNFKSFYFGCVLSTQETADSAPLNCQVQIQGYRNQQQVASQVATFTTDGLASSMDKVTLNSGFSNVDQVTFDTQGLNALLAGVLLDNLAYDVHLKKGKTIS
;
A
#
# COMPACT_ATOMS: atom_id res chain seq x y z
N MET A 1 40.53 25.84 44.80
CA MET A 1 39.43 24.86 44.69
C MET A 1 39.08 24.72 43.21
N LYS A 2 39.13 23.49 42.70
CA LYS A 2 38.86 23.14 41.29
C LYS A 2 37.38 22.82 41.14
N THR A 3 36.70 23.40 40.15
CA THR A 3 35.35 23.00 39.76
C THR A 3 35.35 22.74 38.27
N PHE A 4 35.37 21.46 37.88
CA PHE A 4 35.17 21.02 36.50
C PHE A 4 33.66 20.89 36.26
N ALA A 5 33.12 21.68 35.35
CA ALA A 5 31.77 21.51 34.84
C ALA A 5 31.79 20.41 33.76
N SER A 6 31.18 19.27 34.07
CA SER A 6 30.99 18.16 33.13
C SER A 6 29.67 18.38 32.38
N ILE A 7 29.74 18.55 31.07
CA ILE A 7 28.58 18.64 30.18
C ILE A 7 28.32 17.23 29.64
N LEU A 8 27.22 16.61 30.07
CA LEU A 8 26.72 15.38 29.48
C LEU A 8 25.97 15.72 28.17
N PRO A 9 26.31 15.11 27.02
CA PRO A 9 25.43 15.14 25.86
C PRO A 9 24.27 14.16 26.06
N LEU A 10 23.04 14.65 26.03
CA LEU A 10 21.86 13.79 25.84
C LEU A 10 21.92 13.23 24.41
N GLY A 11 22.23 11.94 24.30
CA GLY A 11 22.03 11.19 23.06
C GLY A 11 20.54 11.01 22.81
N LEU A 12 20.01 11.68 21.78
CA LEU A 12 18.74 11.30 21.17
C LEU A 12 18.94 9.94 20.49
N ALA A 13 18.53 8.86 21.14
CA ALA A 13 18.32 7.59 20.47
C ALA A 13 17.07 7.73 19.60
N GLY A 14 17.26 7.90 18.28
CA GLY A 14 16.17 7.84 17.32
C GLY A 14 15.60 6.43 17.30
N LEU A 15 14.34 6.29 17.68
CA LEU A 15 13.55 5.07 17.46
C LEU A 15 13.28 4.99 15.94
N ALA A 16 14.11 4.26 15.20
CA ALA A 16 13.75 3.87 13.85
C ALA A 16 12.62 2.83 13.95
N ALA A 17 11.44 3.16 13.42
CA ALA A 17 10.38 2.18 13.27
C ALA A 17 10.90 1.06 12.35
N ALA A 18 10.94 -0.17 12.85
CA ALA A 18 11.33 -1.32 12.04
C ALA A 18 10.24 -1.59 11.00
N HIS A 19 10.65 -1.73 9.73
CA HIS A 19 9.73 -2.13 8.66
C HIS A 19 9.23 -3.56 8.92
N PRO A 20 7.99 -3.89 8.51
CA PRO A 20 7.49 -5.26 8.60
C PRO A 20 8.41 -6.23 7.85
N ALA A 21 8.59 -7.44 8.39
CA ALA A 21 9.41 -8.46 7.76
C ALA A 21 8.57 -9.26 6.75
N VAL A 22 9.13 -9.58 5.59
CA VAL A 22 8.47 -10.37 4.55
C VAL A 22 9.09 -11.77 4.54
N GLU A 23 8.30 -12.82 4.83
CA GLU A 23 8.74 -14.21 4.66
C GLU A 23 8.57 -14.65 3.18
N ALA A 24 9.18 -15.77 2.79
CA ALA A 24 9.52 -16.08 1.40
C ALA A 24 8.38 -16.05 0.34
N ARG A 25 8.31 -14.94 -0.40
CA ARG A 25 7.85 -14.65 -1.79
C ARG A 25 6.74 -15.50 -2.41
N ASP A 26 5.62 -14.84 -2.74
CA ASP A 26 4.81 -15.22 -3.91
C ASP A 26 5.63 -14.90 -5.18
N ARG A 27 5.89 -15.93 -6.01
CA ARG A 27 6.82 -15.81 -7.16
C ARG A 27 6.23 -14.88 -8.24
N PRO A 28 7.08 -14.21 -9.04
CA PRO A 28 6.58 -13.46 -10.19
C PRO A 28 5.68 -14.36 -11.04
N THR A 29 4.48 -13.87 -11.33
CA THR A 29 3.46 -14.63 -12.08
C THR A 29 3.92 -14.90 -13.51
N ARG A 30 4.76 -14.01 -14.07
CA ARG A 30 5.39 -14.17 -15.38
C ARG A 30 6.64 -13.32 -15.48
N THR A 31 7.63 -13.83 -16.22
CA THR A 31 8.81 -13.06 -16.63
C THR A 31 8.90 -13.06 -18.16
N GLY A 32 9.30 -11.93 -18.75
CA GLY A 32 9.47 -11.78 -20.19
C GLY A 32 10.46 -10.67 -20.55
N LYS A 33 10.55 -10.37 -21.85
CA LYS A 33 11.32 -9.23 -22.36
C LYS A 33 10.48 -8.43 -23.33
N VAL A 34 10.54 -7.10 -23.23
CA VAL A 34 9.94 -6.14 -24.16
C VAL A 34 11.03 -5.17 -24.57
N ASN A 35 11.32 -5.04 -25.88
CA ASN A 35 12.38 -4.17 -26.41
C ASN A 35 13.76 -4.39 -25.73
N GLY A 36 14.06 -5.63 -25.34
CA GLY A 36 15.32 -5.99 -24.65
C GLY A 36 15.34 -5.67 -23.15
N GLN A 37 14.31 -5.02 -22.60
CA GLN A 37 14.11 -4.78 -21.18
C GLN A 37 13.39 -5.96 -20.54
N GLN A 38 13.82 -6.40 -19.36
CA GLN A 38 13.11 -7.46 -18.64
C GLN A 38 11.82 -6.91 -18.03
N VAL A 39 10.74 -7.67 -18.21
CA VAL A 39 9.41 -7.36 -17.68
C VAL A 39 9.01 -8.47 -16.73
N VAL A 40 8.50 -8.10 -15.57
CA VAL A 40 8.08 -9.05 -14.53
C VAL A 40 6.67 -8.70 -14.09
N SER A 41 5.77 -9.68 -14.13
CA SER A 41 4.36 -9.53 -13.77
C SER A 41 4.13 -9.98 -12.34
N TYR A 42 3.43 -9.14 -11.58
CA TYR A 42 3.06 -9.39 -10.19
C TYR A 42 1.55 -9.35 -10.02
N VAL A 43 1.08 -10.15 -9.05
CA VAL A 43 -0.18 -9.94 -8.36
C VAL A 43 0.20 -9.93 -6.88
N ALA A 44 0.47 -8.73 -6.37
CA ALA A 44 0.93 -8.56 -5.00
C ALA A 44 -0.21 -8.93 -4.04
N LYS A 45 0.03 -9.97 -3.24
CA LYS A 45 -0.83 -10.43 -2.16
C LYS A 45 -0.02 -10.32 -0.89
N PHE A 46 -0.49 -9.58 0.10
CA PHE A 46 0.33 -9.25 1.27
C PHE A 46 0.40 -10.40 2.29
N ASP A 47 0.02 -11.61 1.90
CA ASP A 47 -0.20 -12.76 2.76
C ASP A 47 1.12 -13.29 3.39
N ASP A 48 2.26 -12.97 2.77
CA ASP A 48 3.62 -13.32 3.24
C ASP A 48 4.27 -12.25 4.13
N VAL A 49 3.58 -11.12 4.35
CA VAL A 49 4.01 -10.08 5.28
C VAL A 49 3.73 -10.55 6.72
N VAL A 50 4.81 -10.75 7.48
CA VAL A 50 4.75 -11.13 8.89
C VAL A 50 5.03 -9.93 9.79
N ASN A 51 4.56 -10.00 11.04
CA ASN A 51 4.61 -8.88 11.98
C ASN A 51 3.91 -7.61 11.44
N THR A 52 2.83 -7.78 10.68
CA THR A 52 1.90 -6.70 10.39
C THR A 52 1.50 -6.11 11.74
N GLY A 53 1.81 -4.84 11.96
CA GLY A 53 1.95 -4.24 13.29
C GLY A 53 0.66 -4.15 14.13
N LEU A 54 -0.40 -4.85 13.74
CA LEU A 54 -1.70 -4.82 14.36
C LEU A 54 -2.20 -6.26 14.59
N ALA A 55 -2.35 -6.63 15.85
CA ALA A 55 -3.15 -7.80 16.22
C ALA A 55 -4.62 -7.57 15.79
N PRO A 56 -5.41 -8.65 15.56
CA PRO A 56 -6.84 -8.53 15.31
C PRO A 56 -7.53 -7.66 16.36
N GLY A 57 -8.34 -6.68 15.93
CA GLY A 57 -9.08 -5.78 16.82
C GLY A 57 -8.32 -4.53 17.30
N VAL A 58 -7.08 -4.30 16.86
CA VAL A 58 -6.44 -2.99 17.00
C VAL A 58 -6.93 -2.10 15.85
N PRO A 59 -7.33 -0.83 16.10
CA PRO A 59 -7.73 0.08 15.03
C PRO A 59 -6.61 0.16 13.98
N VAL A 60 -6.96 0.42 12.71
CA VAL A 60 -6.06 0.55 11.54
C VAL A 60 -5.14 1.77 11.72
N ARG A 61 -4.32 1.76 12.76
CA ARG A 61 -3.48 2.86 13.26
C ARG A 61 -2.00 2.48 13.24
N GLY A 62 -1.68 1.33 12.68
CA GLY A 62 -0.32 0.87 12.40
C GLY A 62 0.08 1.33 11.01
N ILE A 63 0.32 2.64 10.87
CA ILE A 63 0.69 3.30 9.62
C ILE A 63 2.20 3.14 9.33
N THR A 64 2.79 2.00 9.71
CA THR A 64 4.17 1.73 9.33
C THR A 64 4.17 1.46 7.83
N PRO A 65 4.85 2.29 7.01
CA PRO A 65 4.92 2.04 5.58
C PRO A 65 5.46 0.62 5.33
N LEU A 66 4.84 -0.09 4.39
CA LEU A 66 5.32 -1.41 3.99
C LEU A 66 6.75 -1.34 3.43
N GLY A 67 7.09 -0.24 2.74
CA GLY A 67 8.41 -0.05 2.15
C GLY A 67 8.57 -0.87 0.86
N PRO A 68 9.79 -1.37 0.53
CA PRO A 68 10.01 -2.17 -0.67
C PRO A 68 9.29 -3.52 -0.60
N TYR A 69 8.44 -3.81 -1.58
CA TYR A 69 7.72 -5.06 -1.72
C TYR A 69 7.47 -5.35 -3.21
N ASP A 70 7.67 -6.58 -3.69
CA ASP A 70 7.45 -6.97 -5.10
C ASP A 70 8.00 -5.99 -6.16
N SER A 71 9.20 -5.47 -5.92
CA SER A 71 9.93 -4.53 -6.80
C SER A 71 9.37 -3.10 -6.86
N LEU A 72 8.36 -2.76 -6.05
CA LEU A 72 7.86 -1.40 -5.85
C LEU A 72 8.04 -0.96 -4.39
N TYR A 73 7.90 0.34 -4.13
CA TYR A 73 7.90 0.91 -2.78
C TYR A 73 6.52 1.41 -2.42
N TYR A 74 6.07 1.06 -1.21
CA TYR A 74 4.76 1.39 -0.67
C TYR A 74 4.93 2.39 0.48
N ASP A 75 4.55 3.65 0.23
CA ASP A 75 4.72 4.79 1.12
C ASP A 75 3.37 5.26 1.67
N ASN A 76 3.30 5.57 2.97
CA ASN A 76 2.06 5.83 3.71
C ASN A 76 0.94 4.79 3.48
N LEU A 77 1.34 3.55 3.22
CA LEU A 77 0.49 2.39 2.98
C LEU A 77 0.99 1.26 3.90
N GLY A 78 0.14 0.81 4.83
CA GLY A 78 0.47 -0.21 5.81
C GLY A 78 -0.22 -1.52 5.52
N VAL A 79 0.33 -2.65 5.98
CA VAL A 79 -0.34 -3.96 5.88
C VAL A 79 -1.02 -4.28 7.18
N ILE A 80 -2.29 -4.70 7.10
CA ILE A 80 -3.09 -5.13 8.25
C ILE A 80 -3.46 -6.59 8.12
N ASN A 81 -3.54 -7.28 9.27
CA ASN A 81 -4.00 -8.65 9.34
C ASN A 81 -5.53 -8.70 9.48
N ASP A 82 -6.19 -9.31 8.50
CA ASP A 82 -7.62 -9.60 8.45
C ASP A 82 -8.00 -10.83 9.31
N GLY A 83 -7.21 -11.16 10.35
CA GLY A 83 -7.17 -12.48 11.03
C GLY A 83 -8.47 -13.09 11.56
N ALA A 84 -9.62 -12.42 11.46
CA ALA A 84 -10.94 -13.01 11.66
C ALA A 84 -12.09 -12.31 10.89
N ALA A 85 -11.82 -11.60 9.79
CA ALA A 85 -12.73 -10.69 9.08
C ALA A 85 -12.81 -9.30 9.73
N LEU A 86 -12.32 -8.29 9.01
CA LEU A 86 -12.85 -6.93 9.04
C LEU A 86 -14.37 -7.08 8.85
N ALA A 87 -15.16 -7.04 9.93
CA ALA A 87 -16.55 -7.46 9.84
C ALA A 87 -17.33 -6.49 8.95
N GLY A 88 -17.45 -6.85 7.68
CA GLY A 88 -17.86 -5.92 6.66
C GLY A 88 -17.24 -6.21 5.31
N VAL A 89 -15.98 -5.89 5.10
CA VAL A 89 -15.36 -5.98 3.78
C VAL A 89 -14.53 -7.25 3.67
N LYS A 90 -14.90 -8.14 2.75
CA LYS A 90 -14.20 -9.40 2.52
C LYS A 90 -13.07 -9.21 1.50
N PRO A 91 -11.79 -9.34 1.91
CA PRO A 91 -10.68 -9.34 0.96
C PRO A 91 -10.63 -10.63 0.14
N PHE A 92 -9.90 -10.56 -0.97
CA PHE A 92 -9.69 -11.67 -1.89
C PHE A 92 -8.48 -12.53 -1.48
N SER A 93 -7.39 -11.90 -1.04
CA SER A 93 -6.25 -12.55 -0.41
C SER A 93 -6.48 -12.63 1.11
N LYS A 94 -5.86 -13.63 1.73
CA LYS A 94 -5.89 -13.83 3.18
C LYS A 94 -4.53 -14.36 3.62
N PRO A 95 -3.99 -13.86 4.74
CA PRO A 95 -4.70 -13.11 5.78
C PRO A 95 -4.51 -11.59 5.75
N ASN A 96 -3.82 -11.00 4.77
CA ASN A 96 -3.36 -9.62 4.90
C ASN A 96 -3.79 -8.74 3.72
N VAL A 97 -4.13 -7.49 4.01
CA VAL A 97 -4.39 -6.47 2.99
C VAL A 97 -3.60 -5.20 3.24
N LEU A 98 -3.37 -4.44 2.18
CA LEU A 98 -2.82 -3.10 2.29
C LEU A 98 -3.93 -2.13 2.67
N ALA A 99 -3.63 -1.17 3.53
CA ALA A 99 -4.61 -0.23 4.04
C ALA A 99 -4.01 1.14 4.35
N TYR A 100 -4.88 2.13 4.36
CA TYR A 100 -4.64 3.45 4.92
C TYR A 100 -5.96 4.02 5.45
N ASP A 101 -5.89 4.99 6.35
CA ASP A 101 -7.06 5.70 6.87
C ASP A 101 -6.88 7.22 6.74
N ILE A 102 -7.94 7.98 7.07
CA ILE A 102 -7.91 9.45 7.01
C ILE A 102 -6.83 10.09 7.90
N VAL A 103 -6.37 9.39 8.95
CA VAL A 103 -5.26 9.87 9.79
C VAL A 103 -3.94 9.73 9.02
N ALA A 104 -3.75 8.61 8.32
CA ALA A 104 -2.61 8.40 7.43
C ALA A 104 -2.59 9.41 6.27
N GLU A 105 -3.73 9.73 5.67
CA GLU A 105 -3.84 10.79 4.65
C GLU A 105 -3.33 12.15 5.17
N GLY A 106 -3.63 12.48 6.43
CA GLY A 106 -3.13 13.68 7.08
C GLY A 106 -1.61 13.69 7.34
N GLN A 107 -0.94 12.54 7.27
CA GLN A 107 0.50 12.40 7.49
C GLN A 107 1.32 12.42 6.20
N GLY A 108 0.69 12.12 5.06
CA GLY A 108 1.33 12.15 3.76
C GLY A 108 0.52 11.44 2.69
N GLN A 109 1.00 11.53 1.45
CA GLN A 109 0.34 10.92 0.30
C GLN A 109 0.56 9.40 0.25
N GLN A 110 -0.53 8.66 0.09
CA GLN A 110 -0.56 7.21 -0.10
C GLN A 110 -0.01 6.89 -1.49
N THR A 111 1.17 6.29 -1.55
CA THR A 111 1.95 6.23 -2.80
C THR A 111 2.55 4.84 -3.04
N ILE A 112 2.45 4.37 -4.27
CA ILE A 112 3.22 3.24 -4.79
C ILE A 112 4.19 3.78 -5.84
N ARG A 113 5.50 3.56 -5.68
CA ARG A 113 6.50 4.09 -6.62
C ARG A 113 7.55 3.07 -7.02
N ALA A 114 8.05 3.22 -8.24
CA ALA A 114 9.18 2.47 -8.77
C ALA A 114 10.51 2.98 -8.22
N ASP A 115 10.63 4.27 -7.94
CA ASP A 115 11.90 4.89 -7.52
C ASP A 115 12.08 4.86 -6.00
N TYR A 116 13.15 4.19 -5.57
CA TYR A 116 13.61 4.07 -4.19
C TYR A 116 15.05 3.54 -4.18
N ASP A 117 15.73 3.64 -3.05
CA ASP A 117 17.10 3.13 -2.89
C ASP A 117 17.18 1.65 -3.28
N ASP A 118 18.19 1.29 -4.07
CA ASP A 118 18.38 -0.05 -4.64
C ASP A 118 17.29 -0.55 -5.61
N SER A 119 16.34 0.31 -5.99
CA SER A 119 15.32 -0.07 -6.98
C SER A 119 15.96 -0.46 -8.31
N ILE A 120 15.55 -1.64 -8.80
CA ILE A 120 15.86 -2.12 -10.14
C ILE A 120 14.73 -1.85 -11.13
N THR A 121 13.63 -1.24 -10.69
CA THR A 121 12.45 -0.92 -11.53
C THR A 121 12.59 0.47 -12.14
N ASP A 122 12.33 0.59 -13.44
CA ASP A 122 12.29 1.88 -14.16
C ASP A 122 10.87 2.47 -14.13
N PHE A 123 9.89 1.67 -14.54
CA PHE A 123 8.47 2.01 -14.52
C PHE A 123 7.64 0.74 -14.38
N PHE A 124 6.34 0.92 -14.18
CA PHE A 124 5.38 -0.17 -14.16
C PHE A 124 4.11 0.17 -14.94
N ASN A 125 3.40 -0.88 -15.34
CA ASN A 125 2.07 -0.81 -15.91
C ASN A 125 1.09 -1.27 -14.84
N PHE A 126 0.37 -0.35 -14.22
CA PHE A 126 -0.60 -0.70 -13.18
C PHE A 126 -1.95 -1.07 -13.80
N LYS A 127 -2.41 -2.30 -13.54
CA LYS A 127 -3.53 -2.89 -14.30
C LYS A 127 -4.82 -2.91 -13.51
N SER A 128 -4.78 -3.46 -12.31
CA SER A 128 -5.98 -3.63 -11.50
C SER A 128 -5.64 -3.86 -10.03
N PHE A 129 -6.61 -3.65 -9.18
CA PHE A 129 -6.57 -4.01 -7.76
C PHE A 129 -8.00 -4.24 -7.29
N TYR A 130 -8.15 -4.88 -6.14
CA TYR A 130 -9.41 -4.94 -5.41
C TYR A 130 -9.39 -3.88 -4.33
N PHE A 131 -10.51 -3.21 -4.10
CA PHE A 131 -10.62 -2.26 -3.01
C PHE A 131 -11.98 -2.28 -2.33
N GLY A 132 -11.99 -1.81 -1.10
CA GLY A 132 -13.20 -1.50 -0.37
C GLY A 132 -12.90 -0.46 0.70
N CYS A 133 -13.95 0.13 1.23
CA CYS A 133 -13.85 1.07 2.32
C CYS A 133 -14.61 0.56 3.53
N VAL A 134 -14.06 0.86 4.70
CA VAL A 134 -14.62 0.47 5.99
C VAL A 134 -14.65 1.65 6.92
N LEU A 135 -15.58 1.65 7.86
CA LEU A 135 -15.54 2.52 9.02
C LEU A 135 -14.53 1.95 10.03
N SER A 136 -13.39 2.62 10.18
CA SER A 136 -12.39 2.39 11.23
C SER A 136 -12.95 2.87 12.57
N THR A 137 -13.62 2.01 13.32
CA THR A 137 -14.01 2.34 14.70
C THR A 137 -12.86 2.04 15.65
N GLN A 138 -12.71 2.85 16.71
CA GLN A 138 -11.64 2.68 17.69
C GLN A 138 -11.81 1.44 18.58
N GLU A 139 -12.99 0.81 18.58
CA GLU A 139 -13.41 -0.03 19.70
C GLU A 139 -13.64 -1.51 19.37
N THR A 140 -13.88 -1.93 18.12
CA THR A 140 -14.09 -3.35 17.80
C THR A 140 -13.67 -3.75 16.39
N ALA A 141 -13.43 -5.05 16.19
CA ALA A 141 -13.13 -5.72 14.93
C ALA A 141 -14.28 -5.73 13.89
N ASP A 142 -15.35 -4.97 14.17
CA ASP A 142 -16.54 -4.89 13.33
C ASP A 142 -16.53 -3.63 12.45
N SER A 143 -15.57 -3.59 11.53
CA SER A 143 -15.42 -2.47 10.59
C SER A 143 -16.49 -2.54 9.49
N ALA A 144 -17.62 -1.86 9.69
CA ALA A 144 -18.73 -1.84 8.73
C ALA A 144 -18.30 -1.29 7.35
N PRO A 145 -18.75 -1.89 6.23
CA PRO A 145 -18.51 -1.35 4.90
C PRO A 145 -19.06 0.07 4.78
N LEU A 146 -18.35 0.94 4.08
CA LEU A 146 -18.79 2.31 3.81
C LEU A 146 -18.66 2.63 2.32
N ASN A 147 -19.67 3.26 1.74
CA ASN A 147 -19.57 3.81 0.38
C ASN A 147 -18.46 4.85 0.31
N CYS A 148 -17.59 4.76 -0.68
CA CYS A 148 -16.50 5.72 -0.84
C CYS A 148 -16.10 5.87 -2.31
N GLN A 149 -15.32 6.91 -2.57
CA GLN A 149 -14.61 7.08 -3.83
C GLN A 149 -13.13 7.27 -3.55
N VAL A 150 -12.29 6.62 -4.35
CA VAL A 150 -10.84 6.84 -4.33
C VAL A 150 -10.44 7.40 -5.68
N GLN A 151 -9.77 8.54 -5.66
CA GLN A 151 -9.09 9.12 -6.80
C GLN A 151 -7.71 8.47 -6.92
N ILE A 152 -7.47 7.79 -8.04
CA ILE A 152 -6.18 7.20 -8.38
C ILE A 152 -5.50 8.11 -9.41
N GLN A 153 -4.24 8.47 -9.19
CA GLN A 153 -3.47 9.29 -10.12
C GLN A 153 -2.16 8.59 -10.45
N GLY A 154 -1.81 8.56 -11.75
CA GLY A 154 -0.57 7.97 -12.23
C GLY A 154 0.38 9.04 -12.74
N TYR A 155 1.66 8.92 -12.39
CA TYR A 155 2.70 9.87 -12.74
C TYR A 155 3.85 9.18 -13.49
N ARG A 156 4.50 9.93 -14.35
CA ARG A 156 5.76 9.58 -14.99
C ARG A 156 6.69 10.79 -14.93
N ASN A 157 7.86 10.64 -14.33
CA ASN A 157 8.81 11.74 -14.12
C ASN A 157 8.15 12.96 -13.46
N GLN A 158 7.38 12.74 -12.39
CA GLN A 158 6.64 13.76 -11.63
C GLN A 158 5.49 14.46 -12.39
N GLN A 159 5.24 14.11 -13.66
CA GLN A 159 4.11 14.63 -14.42
C GLN A 159 2.94 13.66 -14.32
N GLN A 160 1.74 14.16 -14.01
CA GLN A 160 0.53 13.36 -14.02
C GLN A 160 0.20 12.95 -15.46
N VAL A 161 0.14 11.64 -15.72
CA VAL A 161 -0.16 11.05 -17.02
C VAL A 161 -1.47 10.24 -17.02
N ALA A 162 -2.01 9.96 -15.83
CA ALA A 162 -3.26 9.21 -15.68
C ALA A 162 -4.09 9.70 -14.50
N SER A 163 -5.40 9.53 -14.61
CA SER A 163 -6.36 9.79 -13.55
C SER A 163 -7.56 8.87 -13.73
N GLN A 164 -8.07 8.31 -12.63
CA GLN A 164 -9.30 7.53 -12.60
C GLN A 164 -9.90 7.59 -11.20
N VAL A 165 -11.23 7.73 -11.12
CA VAL A 165 -11.95 7.56 -9.86
C VAL A 165 -12.52 6.14 -9.82
N ALA A 166 -12.34 5.47 -8.70
CA ALA A 166 -13.02 4.22 -8.39
C ALA A 166 -14.07 4.47 -7.31
N THR A 167 -15.26 3.88 -7.47
CA THR A 167 -16.36 3.96 -6.50
C THR A 167 -16.61 2.59 -5.91
N PHE A 168 -16.66 2.51 -4.58
CA PHE A 168 -17.05 1.31 -3.85
C PHE A 168 -18.45 1.53 -3.28
N THR A 169 -19.36 0.59 -3.55
CA THR A 169 -20.74 0.65 -3.08
C THR A 169 -21.10 -0.59 -2.29
N THR A 170 -21.65 -0.39 -1.10
CA THR A 170 -22.01 -1.44 -0.15
C THR A 170 -23.49 -1.79 -0.32
N ASP A 171 -23.80 -3.08 -0.35
CA ASP A 171 -25.15 -3.64 -0.48
C ASP A 171 -25.70 -4.25 0.83
N GLY A 172 -24.95 -4.15 1.93
CA GLY A 172 -25.36 -4.66 3.23
C GLY A 172 -24.30 -4.53 4.31
N LEU A 173 -24.47 -5.31 5.38
CA LEU A 173 -23.53 -5.38 6.51
C LEU A 173 -22.22 -6.10 6.17
N ALA A 174 -22.18 -6.79 5.04
CA ALA A 174 -20.97 -7.37 4.48
C ALA A 174 -20.94 -7.13 2.96
N SER A 175 -19.78 -6.83 2.42
CA SER A 175 -19.55 -6.57 1.01
C SER A 175 -18.20 -7.14 0.58
N SER A 176 -18.10 -7.66 -0.64
CA SER A 176 -16.79 -8.08 -1.18
C SER A 176 -16.09 -6.87 -1.77
N MET A 177 -14.75 -6.84 -1.74
CA MET A 177 -14.02 -5.77 -2.43
C MET A 177 -14.34 -5.76 -3.93
N ASP A 178 -14.45 -4.56 -4.49
CA ASP A 178 -14.67 -4.35 -5.91
C ASP A 178 -13.36 -4.38 -6.69
N LYS A 179 -13.36 -5.06 -7.84
CA LYS A 179 -12.21 -5.02 -8.74
C LYS A 179 -12.21 -3.74 -9.55
N VAL A 180 -11.16 -2.94 -9.40
CA VAL A 180 -10.88 -1.79 -10.25
C VAL A 180 -9.97 -2.23 -11.39
N THR A 181 -10.41 -2.04 -12.63
CA THR A 181 -9.53 -2.13 -13.80
C THR A 181 -9.13 -0.73 -14.22
N LEU A 182 -7.83 -0.47 -14.24
CA LEU A 182 -7.28 0.83 -14.60
C LEU A 182 -7.25 1.00 -16.12
N ASN A 183 -7.51 2.23 -16.57
CA ASN A 183 -7.40 2.58 -17.97
C ASN A 183 -5.94 2.55 -18.46
N SER A 184 -5.75 2.60 -19.79
CA SER A 184 -4.44 2.48 -20.42
C SER A 184 -3.45 3.59 -20.04
N GLY A 185 -3.92 4.73 -19.51
CA GLY A 185 -3.06 5.81 -19.03
C GLY A 185 -2.14 5.38 -17.88
N PHE A 186 -2.52 4.34 -17.12
CA PHE A 186 -1.70 3.76 -16.06
C PHE A 186 -0.60 2.81 -16.57
N SER A 187 -0.35 2.82 -17.88
CA SER A 187 0.83 2.18 -18.48
C SER A 187 2.00 3.16 -18.47
N ASN A 188 3.22 2.67 -18.19
CA ASN A 188 4.43 3.49 -18.14
C ASN A 188 4.37 4.61 -17.08
N VAL A 189 3.96 4.25 -15.86
CA VAL A 189 4.01 5.11 -14.68
C VAL A 189 5.19 4.72 -13.78
N ASP A 190 5.79 5.68 -13.10
CA ASP A 190 6.78 5.42 -12.03
C ASP A 190 6.24 5.71 -10.63
N GLN A 191 5.03 6.28 -10.55
CA GLN A 191 4.34 6.55 -9.30
C GLN A 191 2.83 6.48 -9.49
N VAL A 192 2.13 5.93 -8.50
CA VAL A 192 0.67 5.97 -8.37
C VAL A 192 0.33 6.48 -6.99
N THR A 193 -0.63 7.41 -6.91
CA THR A 193 -1.16 7.91 -5.63
C THR A 193 -2.64 7.58 -5.49
N PHE A 194 -3.08 7.49 -4.24
CA PHE A 194 -4.47 7.28 -3.86
C PHE A 194 -4.91 8.41 -2.94
N ASP A 195 -6.11 8.92 -3.17
CA ASP A 195 -6.70 10.01 -2.39
C ASP A 195 -8.20 9.73 -2.23
N THR A 196 -8.69 9.71 -0.99
CA THR A 196 -10.09 9.42 -0.74
C THR A 196 -10.97 10.67 -0.89
N GLN A 197 -11.97 10.57 -1.76
CA GLN A 197 -12.85 11.68 -2.09
C GLN A 197 -14.13 11.66 -1.24
N GLY A 198 -14.47 12.80 -0.64
CA GLY A 198 -15.78 13.02 0.00
C GLY A 198 -15.97 12.38 1.38
N LEU A 199 -14.92 11.78 1.97
CA LEU A 199 -14.98 11.22 3.33
C LEU A 199 -14.69 12.28 4.39
N ASN A 200 -15.54 13.31 4.42
CA ASN A 200 -15.44 14.36 5.41
C ASN A 200 -16.21 13.92 6.67
N ALA A 201 -15.48 13.51 7.73
CA ALA A 201 -15.92 13.32 9.13
C ALA A 201 -16.08 11.89 9.67
N LEU A 202 -15.87 10.84 8.88
CA LEU A 202 -15.85 9.47 9.38
C LEU A 202 -14.42 8.93 9.35
N LEU A 203 -13.99 8.26 10.43
CA LEU A 203 -12.74 7.49 10.46
C LEU A 203 -12.83 6.37 9.42
N ALA A 204 -12.61 6.68 8.15
CA ALA A 204 -12.72 5.71 7.08
C ALA A 204 -11.34 5.13 6.77
N GLY A 205 -11.29 3.82 6.59
CA GLY A 205 -10.14 3.10 6.09
C GLY A 205 -10.39 2.62 4.66
N VAL A 206 -9.39 2.77 3.80
CA VAL A 206 -9.36 2.16 2.47
C VAL A 206 -8.52 0.90 2.56
N LEU A 207 -9.03 -0.17 1.96
CA LEU A 207 -8.38 -1.45 1.88
C LEU A 207 -8.06 -1.74 0.40
N LEU A 208 -6.85 -2.23 0.14
CA LEU A 208 -6.35 -2.56 -1.19
C LEU A 208 -5.79 -3.98 -1.19
N ASP A 209 -6.12 -4.74 -2.23
CA ASP A 209 -5.77 -6.15 -2.32
C ASP A 209 -5.50 -6.58 -3.77
N ASN A 210 -4.73 -7.65 -3.96
CA ASN A 210 -4.39 -8.26 -5.24
C ASN A 210 -3.97 -7.24 -6.31
N LEU A 211 -2.97 -6.41 -5.99
CA LEU A 211 -2.48 -5.38 -6.92
C LEU A 211 -1.76 -6.04 -8.10
N ALA A 212 -2.35 -5.94 -9.28
CA ALA A 212 -1.79 -6.51 -10.51
C ALA A 212 -1.04 -5.44 -11.31
N TYR A 213 0.23 -5.71 -11.60
CA TYR A 213 1.08 -4.82 -12.38
C TYR A 213 2.20 -5.57 -13.12
N ASP A 214 2.76 -4.93 -14.14
CA ASP A 214 4.03 -5.35 -14.74
C ASP A 214 5.10 -4.32 -14.42
N VAL A 215 6.22 -4.73 -13.83
CA VAL A 215 7.39 -3.86 -13.70
C VAL A 215 8.30 -4.05 -14.90
N HIS A 216 8.87 -2.94 -15.38
CA HIS A 216 9.91 -2.92 -16.39
C HIS A 216 11.22 -2.56 -15.70
N LEU A 217 12.19 -3.47 -15.73
CA LEU A 217 13.44 -3.31 -14.99
C LEU A 217 14.37 -2.33 -15.70
N LYS A 218 15.16 -1.54 -14.97
CA LYS A 218 16.21 -0.68 -15.53
C LYS A 218 17.10 -1.48 -16.48
N LYS A 219 17.53 -0.87 -17.59
CA LYS A 219 18.33 -1.54 -18.62
C LYS A 219 19.54 -2.27 -18.01
N GLY A 220 19.68 -3.55 -18.34
CA GLY A 220 20.76 -4.41 -17.84
C GLY A 220 20.54 -5.02 -16.46
N LYS A 221 19.43 -4.72 -15.77
CA LYS A 221 19.02 -5.39 -14.54
C LYS A 221 18.18 -6.64 -14.84
N THR A 222 18.31 -7.64 -13.98
CA THR A 222 17.54 -8.88 -14.04
C THR A 222 17.17 -9.34 -12.64
N ILE A 223 16.00 -9.97 -12.47
CA ILE A 223 15.67 -10.70 -11.24
C ILE A 223 16.25 -12.11 -11.37
N SER A 224 17.12 -12.48 -10.41
CA SER A 224 17.72 -13.82 -10.26
C SER A 224 16.75 -14.81 -9.66
#